data_AF-R9J5B7-F1
#
_entry.id   AF-R9J5B7-F1
#
_cell.length_a   1.000
_cell.length_b   1.000
_cell.length_c   1.000
_cell.angle_alpha   90.00
_cell.angle_beta   90.00
_cell.angle_gamma   90.00
#
_symmetry.space_group_name_H-M   'P 1'
#
loop_
_entity.id
_entity.type
_entity.pdbx_description
1 polymer ?
#
loop_
_entity_poly.entity_id
_entity_poly.type
_entity_poly.pdbx_seq_one_letter_code
_entity_poly.pdbx_strand_id
1 'polypeptide(L)'
;MNMYIVVRRRLFVCAALMLGLLLCSCGSFQNTQHSKMGNGTEAQAADKAQETGQTEGYGTLLASQGIALPVSVPNVYVDVTGYVTGREKKVFFAGDRHGRVFEVVDSQQHEVVYTGRILSGQQDPISGKMLSTGDFTSLDEPGMYYIRTAVGGQSYPFAIAADTYEKMFLNLLRNVSGAEMQESPAGVCDVSFGMQAVMYALQWNGTLFEAAYEQLDKSEQDRQLVTQLLYMGKWLRAKQQENGSLYDDYEATAAFCGIMAMSRDMFGRYEAHVGEEYQKAVTAAWAWLEQQPCTTKSAQSARFYAAVQLFRSEGGETYQTIAETFLQEKKEDYTSERFVFYGVLAYISAEKKTDRDLCTYMMQDIVDKVKADCEEIEKDYLFGVGTRSAEENMSHMLYLSFINYLTPSKEYTAIIENTIQYMGGLNEQGICYVGADGVWSDTESIQGHPFEWRGILLLGMSDMLGNFSEV
;
A
#
# COMPACT_ATOMS: atom_id res chain seq x y z
N MET A 1 28.32 13.37 18.49
CA MET A 1 29.20 14.10 17.55
C MET A 1 30.29 13.16 17.04
N ASN A 2 30.03 12.48 15.92
CA ASN A 2 30.97 11.84 14.97
C ASN A 2 30.23 10.80 14.09
N MET A 3 29.36 11.26 13.18
CA MET A 3 28.74 10.37 12.17
C MET A 3 28.50 11.06 10.81
N TYR A 4 29.19 12.16 10.50
CA TYR A 4 28.89 12.98 9.31
C TYR A 4 29.88 12.85 8.13
N ILE A 5 30.94 12.03 8.23
CA ILE A 5 32.04 12.05 7.23
C ILE A 5 32.11 10.81 6.31
N VAL A 6 31.35 9.74 6.57
CA VAL A 6 31.43 8.50 5.76
C VAL A 6 30.44 8.47 4.59
N VAL A 7 29.37 9.29 4.62
CA VAL A 7 28.25 9.27 3.65
C VAL A 7 28.66 9.76 2.25
N ARG A 8 29.54 10.76 2.17
CA ARG A 8 29.85 11.46 0.90
C ARG A 8 30.66 10.66 -0.12
N ARG A 9 31.26 9.53 0.28
CA ARG A 9 32.22 8.78 -0.58
C ARG A 9 31.62 7.58 -1.31
N ARG A 10 30.39 7.16 -1.00
CA ARG A 10 29.73 6.00 -1.63
C ARG A 10 28.75 6.37 -2.76
N LEU A 11 28.20 7.59 -2.75
CA LEU A 11 27.31 8.10 -3.80
C LEU A 11 27.91 8.11 -5.22
N PHE A 12 29.24 8.24 -5.35
CA PHE A 12 29.91 8.21 -6.67
C PHE A 12 30.08 6.80 -7.28
N VAL A 13 29.88 5.74 -6.50
CA VAL A 13 30.11 4.36 -6.99
C VAL A 13 28.84 3.72 -7.55
N CYS A 14 27.64 4.18 -7.13
CA CYS A 14 26.36 3.62 -7.57
C CYS A 14 25.97 4.02 -9.00
N ALA A 15 26.55 5.09 -9.57
CA ALA A 15 26.29 5.51 -10.95
C ALA A 15 26.90 4.59 -12.02
N ALA A 16 27.77 3.64 -11.64
CA ALA A 16 28.51 2.80 -12.58
C ALA A 16 27.95 1.38 -12.77
N LEU A 17 26.88 0.99 -12.07
CA LEU A 17 26.32 -0.37 -12.10
C LEU A 17 24.94 -0.50 -12.77
N MET A 18 24.48 0.54 -13.47
CA MET A 18 23.26 0.51 -14.31
C MET A 18 23.58 0.05 -15.75
N LEU A 19 24.32 -1.04 -15.90
CA LEU A 19 24.65 -1.59 -17.22
C LEU A 19 24.86 -3.11 -17.15
N GLY A 20 23.78 -3.83 -16.85
CA GLY A 20 23.74 -5.27 -17.04
C GLY A 20 22.68 -5.93 -16.17
N LEU A 21 21.54 -6.27 -16.78
CA LEU A 21 21.04 -7.65 -16.89
C LEU A 21 19.63 -7.62 -17.50
N LEU A 22 19.59 -7.70 -18.82
CA LEU A 22 18.50 -8.30 -19.57
C LEU A 22 18.86 -9.78 -19.82
N LEU A 23 17.82 -10.60 -19.97
CA LEU A 23 17.77 -11.98 -20.50
C LEU A 23 17.68 -13.10 -19.45
N CYS A 24 16.48 -13.65 -19.26
CA CYS A 24 16.11 -14.97 -19.80
C CYS A 24 14.65 -15.32 -19.50
N SER A 25 13.90 -15.69 -20.55
CA SER A 25 12.53 -16.20 -20.47
C SER A 25 12.49 -17.73 -20.58
N CYS A 26 11.36 -18.27 -20.10
CA CYS A 26 10.65 -19.49 -20.49
C CYS A 26 11.18 -20.88 -20.09
N GLY A 27 10.28 -21.64 -19.46
CA GLY A 27 10.32 -23.10 -19.37
C GLY A 27 9.11 -23.71 -18.65
N SER A 28 7.97 -23.78 -19.35
CA SER A 28 6.74 -24.48 -18.94
C SER A 28 6.92 -25.99 -18.75
N PHE A 29 6.20 -26.60 -17.80
CA PHE A 29 5.80 -28.01 -17.89
C PHE A 29 4.37 -28.27 -17.39
N GLN A 30 3.65 -29.07 -18.16
CA GLN A 30 2.25 -29.45 -18.03
C GLN A 30 2.03 -30.63 -17.06
N ASN A 31 1.00 -30.49 -16.22
CA ASN A 31 -0.18 -31.34 -16.08
C ASN A 31 -0.05 -32.83 -15.69
N THR A 32 -0.76 -33.24 -14.63
CA THR A 32 -1.44 -34.55 -14.59
C THR A 32 -2.68 -34.50 -13.68
N GLN A 33 -3.83 -34.87 -14.27
CA GLN A 33 -5.13 -35.06 -13.62
C GLN A 33 -5.26 -36.42 -12.91
N HIS A 34 -6.36 -36.52 -12.14
CA HIS A 34 -7.19 -37.67 -11.69
C HIS A 34 -7.10 -37.98 -10.18
N SER A 35 -8.18 -38.25 -9.43
CA SER A 35 -9.61 -38.38 -9.72
C SER A 35 -10.43 -38.57 -8.43
N LYS A 36 -11.74 -38.26 -8.53
CA LYS A 36 -12.92 -38.92 -7.89
C LYS A 36 -13.24 -38.73 -6.40
N MET A 37 -14.28 -37.92 -6.17
CA MET A 37 -15.65 -38.28 -5.74
C MET A 37 -15.85 -39.25 -4.55
N GLY A 38 -16.54 -38.76 -3.52
CA GLY A 38 -17.22 -39.56 -2.50
C GLY A 38 -18.21 -38.70 -1.69
N ASN A 39 -19.51 -38.89 -1.94
CA ASN A 39 -20.63 -38.31 -1.19
C ASN A 39 -20.69 -38.88 0.24
N GLY A 40 -21.15 -38.06 1.20
CA GLY A 40 -21.51 -38.50 2.55
C GLY A 40 -22.38 -37.47 3.27
N THR A 41 -23.61 -37.88 3.57
CA THR A 41 -24.80 -37.13 4.00
C THR A 41 -24.73 -36.55 5.42
N GLU A 42 -25.50 -35.47 5.59
CA GLU A 42 -26.04 -34.79 6.78
C GLU A 42 -26.11 -35.58 8.09
N ALA A 43 -25.79 -34.89 9.19
CA ALA A 43 -26.45 -35.10 10.48
C ALA A 43 -26.55 -33.77 11.25
N GLN A 44 -27.80 -33.31 11.42
CA GLN A 44 -28.18 -32.25 12.33
C GLN A 44 -27.98 -32.71 13.79
N ALA A 45 -27.38 -31.86 14.61
CA ALA A 45 -27.55 -31.91 16.06
C ALA A 45 -27.66 -30.47 16.57
N ALA A 46 -28.89 -30.11 16.95
CA ALA A 46 -29.19 -28.94 17.74
C ALA A 46 -28.66 -29.18 19.16
N ASP A 47 -27.93 -28.22 19.73
CA ASP A 47 -27.83 -28.11 21.18
C ASP A 47 -27.82 -26.66 21.65
N LYS A 48 -28.45 -26.48 22.80
CA LYS A 48 -28.95 -25.24 23.40
C LYS A 48 -27.81 -24.36 23.89
N ALA A 49 -27.75 -23.12 23.37
CA ALA A 49 -26.96 -22.06 24.00
C ALA A 49 -27.73 -21.47 25.19
N GLN A 50 -27.18 -21.70 26.38
CA GLN A 50 -27.57 -21.08 27.64
C GLN A 50 -27.25 -19.57 27.61
N GLU A 51 -28.27 -18.76 27.93
CA GLU A 51 -28.13 -17.33 28.21
C GLU A 51 -27.10 -17.11 29.33
N THR A 52 -26.02 -16.41 29.01
CA THR A 52 -25.12 -15.80 30.00
C THR A 52 -25.21 -14.29 29.82
N GLY A 53 -25.61 -13.62 30.90
CA GLY A 53 -25.94 -12.19 30.92
C GLY A 53 -24.77 -11.33 30.44
N GLN A 54 -25.00 -10.62 29.34
CA GLN A 54 -24.15 -9.53 28.90
C GLN A 54 -24.32 -8.36 29.88
N THR A 55 -23.23 -7.98 30.53
CA THR A 55 -23.17 -6.70 31.24
C THR A 55 -23.05 -5.63 30.16
N GLU A 56 -24.14 -4.92 29.87
CA GLU A 56 -24.11 -3.78 28.95
C GLU A 56 -23.07 -2.76 29.43
N GLY A 57 -21.99 -2.58 28.66
CA GLY A 57 -20.96 -1.61 28.98
C GLY A 57 -21.53 -0.19 28.95
N TYR A 58 -21.12 0.64 29.91
CA TYR A 58 -21.56 2.05 30.01
C TYR A 58 -21.38 2.83 28.69
N GLY A 59 -20.40 2.48 27.86
CA GLY A 59 -20.22 3.07 26.53
C GLY A 59 -21.40 2.83 25.58
N THR A 60 -21.96 1.62 25.56
CA THR A 60 -23.13 1.26 24.74
C THR A 60 -24.40 1.97 25.23
N LEU A 61 -24.52 2.15 26.55
CA LEU A 61 -25.61 2.90 27.17
C LEU A 61 -25.54 4.41 26.85
N LEU A 62 -24.34 4.98 26.81
CA LEU A 62 -24.14 6.40 26.49
C LEU A 62 -24.36 6.66 24.98
N ALA A 63 -23.88 5.76 24.12
CA ALA A 63 -24.11 5.83 22.68
C ALA A 63 -25.61 5.73 22.34
N SER A 64 -26.37 4.83 22.99
CA SER A 64 -27.83 4.73 22.79
C SER A 64 -28.61 5.96 23.28
N GLN A 65 -28.01 6.78 24.14
CA GLN A 65 -28.56 8.07 24.59
C GLN A 65 -28.05 9.28 23.78
N GLY A 66 -27.33 9.04 22.67
CA GLY A 66 -26.82 10.11 21.81
C GLY A 66 -25.69 10.93 22.45
N ILE A 67 -25.07 10.42 23.52
CA ILE A 67 -23.92 11.05 24.16
C ILE A 67 -22.66 10.53 23.47
N ALA A 68 -22.07 11.36 22.61
CA ALA A 68 -20.74 11.10 22.08
C ALA A 68 -19.73 11.29 23.21
N LEU A 69 -19.09 10.19 23.63
CA LEU A 69 -17.93 10.29 24.51
C LEU A 69 -16.81 11.00 23.73
N PRO A 70 -16.14 12.01 24.32
CA PRO A 70 -14.97 12.59 23.68
C PRO A 70 -13.93 11.48 23.47
N VAL A 71 -13.51 11.28 22.22
CA VAL A 71 -12.40 10.37 21.90
C VAL A 71 -11.14 10.99 22.49
N SER A 72 -10.72 10.50 23.66
CA SER A 72 -9.48 10.92 24.28
C SER A 72 -8.33 10.20 23.59
N VAL A 73 -7.70 10.86 22.61
CA VAL A 73 -6.46 10.36 22.04
C VAL A 73 -5.36 10.43 23.13
N PRO A 74 -4.64 9.33 23.42
CA PRO A 74 -3.55 9.33 24.38
C PRO A 74 -2.48 10.37 24.05
N ASN A 75 -1.82 10.97 25.04
CA ASN A 75 -0.62 11.81 24.78
C ASN A 75 0.67 11.00 24.67
N VAL A 76 0.55 9.68 24.50
CA VAL A 76 1.66 8.74 24.35
C VAL A 76 1.41 7.97 23.07
N TYR A 77 2.15 8.32 22.01
CA TYR A 77 1.98 7.80 20.66
C TYR A 77 2.96 6.68 20.41
N VAL A 78 2.43 5.58 19.89
CA VAL A 78 3.14 4.34 19.56
C VAL A 78 2.65 3.89 18.19
N ASP A 79 3.44 3.06 17.52
CA ASP A 79 2.92 2.25 16.44
C ASP A 79 1.99 1.18 17.04
N VAL A 80 0.69 1.33 16.79
CA VAL A 80 -0.36 0.41 17.24
C VAL A 80 -0.34 -0.88 16.42
N THR A 81 0.28 -0.88 15.23
CA THR A 81 0.48 -2.10 14.43
C THR A 81 1.50 -3.04 15.06
N GLY A 82 2.43 -2.49 15.85
CA GLY A 82 3.43 -3.22 16.65
C GLY A 82 4.87 -2.87 16.28
N TYR A 83 5.82 -3.54 16.93
CA TYR A 83 7.25 -3.40 16.67
C TYR A 83 7.87 -4.75 16.35
N VAL A 84 8.89 -4.74 15.50
CA VAL A 84 9.65 -5.94 15.13
C VAL A 84 10.81 -6.17 16.10
N THR A 85 11.06 -7.43 16.45
CA THR A 85 12.23 -7.82 17.25
C THR A 85 13.54 -7.49 16.52
N GLY A 86 14.54 -7.00 17.25
CA GLY A 86 15.83 -6.58 16.71
C GLY A 86 15.81 -5.26 15.93
N ARG A 87 14.65 -4.62 15.76
CA ARG A 87 14.50 -3.31 15.09
C ARG A 87 14.28 -2.18 16.08
N GLU A 88 14.43 -0.95 15.58
CA GLU A 88 14.26 0.29 16.32
C GLU A 88 12.82 0.43 16.84
N LYS A 89 12.67 0.87 18.10
CA LYS A 89 11.37 1.04 18.76
C LYS A 89 11.30 2.40 19.45
N LYS A 90 10.44 3.28 18.94
CA LYS A 90 10.27 4.65 19.41
C LYS A 90 8.89 4.89 20.01
N VAL A 91 8.80 5.85 20.92
CA VAL A 91 7.54 6.39 21.45
C VAL A 91 7.62 7.91 21.43
N PHE A 92 6.51 8.56 21.10
CA PHE A 92 6.38 10.01 21.19
C PHE A 92 5.46 10.41 22.34
N PHE A 93 5.77 11.52 22.99
CA PHE A 93 4.97 12.10 24.04
C PHE A 93 4.56 13.52 23.65
N ALA A 94 3.25 13.78 23.63
CA ALA A 94 2.71 15.08 23.27
C ALA A 94 2.64 16.02 24.48
N GLY A 95 3.04 17.28 24.27
CA GLY A 95 3.04 18.31 25.30
C GLY A 95 4.21 18.17 26.28
N ASP A 96 4.07 18.77 27.46
CA ASP A 96 5.13 18.89 28.48
C ASP A 96 4.84 18.10 29.77
N ARG A 97 3.65 17.47 29.86
CA ARG A 97 3.14 16.78 31.05
C ARG A 97 3.39 15.27 31.03
N HIS A 98 4.58 14.83 30.67
CA HIS A 98 4.94 13.40 30.60
C HIS A 98 6.03 12.98 31.60
N GLY A 99 6.66 13.93 32.30
CA GLY A 99 7.78 13.63 33.20
C GLY A 99 9.09 13.35 32.44
N ARG A 100 10.03 12.64 33.08
CA ARG A 100 11.38 12.36 32.52
C ARG A 100 11.63 10.89 32.17
N VAL A 101 10.72 10.01 32.56
CA VAL A 101 10.83 8.57 32.36
C VAL A 101 9.49 8.02 31.92
N PHE A 102 9.53 6.93 31.17
CA PHE A 102 8.38 6.14 30.79
C PHE A 102 8.62 4.68 31.16
N GLU A 103 7.54 3.96 31.40
CA GLU A 103 7.55 2.53 31.72
C GLU A 103 6.86 1.77 30.61
N VAL A 104 7.46 0.68 30.13
CA VAL A 104 6.78 -0.30 29.30
C VAL A 104 6.26 -1.38 30.22
N VAL A 105 4.97 -1.67 30.12
CA VAL A 105 4.25 -2.57 31.02
C VAL A 105 3.72 -3.75 30.22
N ASP A 106 3.95 -4.96 30.72
CA ASP A 106 3.33 -6.17 30.17
C ASP A 106 1.81 -6.10 30.38
N SER A 107 1.05 -6.30 29.30
CA SER A 107 -0.40 -6.12 29.34
C SER A 107 -1.14 -7.23 30.08
N GLN A 108 -0.53 -8.42 30.23
CA GLN A 108 -1.14 -9.56 30.92
C GLN A 108 -0.76 -9.58 32.40
N GLN A 109 0.52 -9.41 32.70
CA GLN A 109 1.06 -9.48 34.07
C GLN A 109 0.93 -8.14 34.81
N HIS A 110 0.75 -7.04 34.07
CA HIS A 110 0.75 -5.67 34.59
C HIS A 110 2.06 -5.30 35.29
N GLU A 111 3.16 -5.94 34.90
CA GLU A 111 4.50 -5.72 35.43
C GLU A 111 5.30 -4.76 34.55
N VAL A 112 6.13 -3.91 35.17
CA VAL A 112 7.05 -3.03 34.45
C VAL A 112 8.23 -3.86 33.98
N VAL A 113 8.34 -4.04 32.66
CA VAL A 113 9.42 -4.83 32.03
C VAL A 113 10.57 -3.96 31.52
N TYR A 114 10.33 -2.66 31.33
CA TYR A 114 11.34 -1.71 30.90
C TYR A 114 11.06 -0.30 31.44
N THR A 115 12.12 0.46 31.72
CA THR A 115 12.03 1.88 32.08
C THR A 115 12.99 2.68 31.22
N GLY A 116 12.43 3.55 30.38
CA GLY A 116 13.18 4.40 29.46
C GLY A 116 13.23 5.85 29.92
N ARG A 117 14.14 6.62 29.32
CA ARG A 117 14.22 8.07 29.51
C ARG A 117 13.44 8.78 28.40
N ILE A 118 12.71 9.82 28.79
CA ILE A 118 12.08 10.74 27.84
C ILE A 118 13.10 11.83 27.53
N LEU A 119 13.48 11.93 26.26
CA LEU A 119 14.37 12.98 25.76
C LEU A 119 13.61 14.31 25.72
N SER A 120 14.32 15.42 25.90
CA SER A 120 13.70 16.74 25.92
C SER A 120 12.96 17.03 24.62
N GLY A 121 11.69 17.40 24.75
CA GLY A 121 10.83 17.69 23.62
C GLY A 121 11.31 18.86 22.78
N GLN A 122 11.04 18.76 21.49
CA GLN A 122 11.28 19.80 20.52
C GLN A 122 9.96 20.12 19.82
N GLN A 123 9.86 21.35 19.33
CA GLN A 123 8.75 21.70 18.47
C GLN A 123 9.00 21.08 17.09
N ASP A 124 8.07 20.25 16.63
CA ASP A 124 8.06 19.76 15.27
C ASP A 124 7.92 20.96 14.32
N PRO A 125 8.90 21.22 13.43
CA PRO A 125 8.86 22.38 12.55
C PRO A 125 7.71 22.34 11.54
N ILE A 126 7.14 21.16 11.25
CA ILE A 126 6.06 21.00 10.28
C ILE A 126 4.69 21.18 10.95
N SER A 127 4.38 20.39 11.99
CA SER A 127 3.06 20.48 12.66
C SER A 127 2.98 21.56 13.74
N GLY A 128 4.12 22.10 14.19
CA GLY A 128 4.20 23.02 15.33
C GLY A 128 3.97 22.38 16.70
N LYS A 129 3.76 21.06 16.77
CA LYS A 129 3.50 20.35 18.03
C LYS A 129 4.78 20.16 18.84
N MET A 130 4.66 20.25 20.16
CA MET A 130 5.74 19.90 21.08
C MET A 130 5.74 18.40 21.30
N LEU A 131 6.81 17.73 20.85
CA LEU A 131 6.94 16.28 20.92
C LEU A 131 8.26 15.90 21.59
N SER A 132 8.17 15.03 22.60
CA SER A 132 9.32 14.37 23.23
C SER A 132 9.42 12.93 22.76
N THR A 133 10.63 12.37 22.74
CA THR A 133 10.88 11.02 22.24
C THR A 133 11.44 10.09 23.31
N GLY A 134 11.15 8.80 23.18
CA GLY A 134 11.74 7.74 23.98
C GLY A 134 12.14 6.56 23.09
N ASP A 135 13.20 5.87 23.48
CA ASP A 135 13.66 4.63 22.84
C ASP A 135 13.53 3.47 23.83
N PHE A 136 12.97 2.38 23.34
CA PHE A 136 12.90 1.10 24.04
C PHE A 136 13.32 -0.05 23.14
N THR A 137 14.22 0.22 22.20
CA THR A 137 14.73 -0.73 21.20
C THR A 137 15.30 -1.98 21.87
N SER A 138 15.93 -1.84 23.04
CA SER A 138 16.51 -2.96 23.80
C SER A 138 15.49 -3.94 24.38
N LEU A 139 14.20 -3.57 24.47
CA LEU A 139 13.14 -4.51 24.84
C LEU A 139 12.78 -5.31 23.59
N ASP A 140 13.09 -6.61 23.63
CA ASP A 140 12.95 -7.49 22.47
C ASP A 140 12.21 -8.80 22.79
N GLU A 141 11.78 -8.97 24.04
CA GLU A 141 10.94 -10.09 24.43
C GLU A 141 9.59 -9.97 23.72
N PRO A 142 9.14 -11.01 22.99
CA PRO A 142 7.85 -10.97 22.33
C PRO A 142 6.69 -10.92 23.34
N GLY A 143 5.70 -10.07 23.08
CA GLY A 143 4.58 -9.89 24.00
C GLY A 143 3.66 -8.74 23.63
N MET A 144 2.64 -8.52 24.46
CA MET A 144 1.72 -7.40 24.35
C MET A 144 2.01 -6.38 25.44
N TYR A 145 2.25 -5.13 25.07
CA TYR A 145 2.69 -4.08 25.98
C TYR A 145 1.88 -2.81 25.83
N TYR A 146 1.95 -1.95 26.83
CA TYR A 146 1.58 -0.54 26.71
C TYR A 146 2.61 0.32 27.43
N ILE A 147 2.75 1.59 27.00
CA ILE A 147 3.63 2.55 27.65
C ILE A 147 2.80 3.39 28.61
N ARG A 148 3.32 3.63 29.81
CA ARG A 148 2.74 4.57 30.75
C ARG A 148 3.75 5.59 31.24
N THR A 149 3.26 6.77 31.55
CA THR A 149 4.02 7.80 32.26
C THR A 149 3.30 8.14 33.56
N ALA A 150 4.04 8.63 34.56
CA ALA A 150 3.45 8.98 35.85
C ALA A 150 2.41 10.11 35.78
N VAL A 151 2.42 10.91 34.71
CA VAL A 151 1.61 12.15 34.60
C VAL A 151 0.84 12.25 33.27
N GLY A 152 1.36 11.68 32.18
CA GLY A 152 0.86 11.85 30.81
C GLY A 152 -0.06 10.74 30.31
N GLY A 153 -0.44 9.78 31.16
CA GLY A 153 -1.36 8.69 30.81
C GLY A 153 -0.66 7.47 30.20
N GLN A 154 -1.44 6.68 29.46
CA GLN A 154 -1.04 5.40 28.87
C GLN A 154 -1.23 5.44 27.35
N SER A 155 -0.35 4.77 26.60
CA SER A 155 -0.53 4.54 25.17
C SER A 155 -1.64 3.51 24.90
N TYR A 156 -2.03 3.37 23.63
CA TYR A 156 -2.68 2.15 23.18
C TYR A 156 -1.75 0.93 23.34
N PRO A 157 -2.32 -0.29 23.48
CA PRO A 157 -1.52 -1.51 23.50
C PRO A 157 -0.91 -1.79 22.13
N PHE A 158 0.27 -2.41 22.12
CA PHE A 158 1.00 -2.80 20.92
C PHE A 158 1.73 -4.13 21.15
N ALA A 159 2.00 -4.85 20.06
CA ALA A 159 2.79 -6.07 20.08
C ALA A 159 4.28 -5.79 19.88
N ILE A 160 5.16 -6.59 20.49
CA ILE A 160 6.53 -6.80 20.01
C ILE A 160 6.60 -8.25 19.52
N ALA A 161 6.95 -8.46 18.26
CA ALA A 161 7.04 -9.81 17.67
C ALA A 161 7.98 -9.83 16.45
N ALA A 162 8.53 -10.99 16.11
CA ALA A 162 9.38 -11.13 14.92
C ALA A 162 8.58 -11.08 13.62
N ASP A 163 7.29 -11.41 13.67
CA ASP A 163 6.38 -11.58 12.54
C ASP A 163 5.32 -10.46 12.42
N THR A 164 5.59 -9.28 13.02
CA THR A 164 4.64 -8.16 13.06
C THR A 164 4.22 -7.72 11.66
N TYR A 165 5.17 -7.53 10.74
CA TYR A 165 4.85 -7.10 9.37
C TYR A 165 4.23 -8.22 8.54
N GLU A 166 4.61 -9.48 8.75
CA GLU A 166 3.97 -10.63 8.11
C GLU A 166 2.49 -10.75 8.49
N LYS A 167 2.17 -10.63 9.78
CA LYS A 167 0.78 -10.62 10.26
C LYS A 167 -0.01 -9.46 9.67
N MET A 168 0.55 -8.25 9.69
CA MET A 168 -0.09 -7.08 9.11
C MET A 168 -0.30 -7.26 7.60
N PHE A 169 0.68 -7.82 6.88
CA PHE A 169 0.57 -8.11 5.45
C PHE A 169 -0.56 -9.11 5.16
N LEU A 170 -0.64 -10.23 5.89
CA LEU A 170 -1.73 -11.20 5.75
C LEU A 170 -3.10 -10.57 6.01
N ASN A 171 -3.18 -9.68 6.99
CA ASN A 171 -4.41 -8.99 7.31
C ASN A 171 -4.80 -7.94 6.26
N LEU A 172 -3.82 -7.23 5.67
CA LEU A 172 -4.05 -6.39 4.49
C LEU A 172 -4.60 -7.21 3.34
N LEU A 173 -4.02 -8.39 3.05
CA LEU A 173 -4.53 -9.30 2.01
C LEU A 173 -6.00 -9.67 2.24
N ARG A 174 -6.36 -10.04 3.48
CA ARG A 174 -7.74 -10.39 3.86
C ARG A 174 -8.73 -9.25 3.65
N ASN A 175 -8.27 -8.01 3.81
CA ASN A 175 -9.10 -6.81 3.83
C ASN A 175 -8.96 -5.94 2.58
N VAL A 176 -8.25 -6.39 1.54
CA VAL A 176 -8.08 -5.61 0.30
C VAL A 176 -9.43 -5.22 -0.29
N SER A 177 -10.42 -6.11 -0.30
CA SER A 177 -11.74 -5.83 -0.87
C SER A 177 -12.73 -5.16 0.08
N GLY A 178 -12.31 -4.78 1.29
CA GLY A 178 -13.20 -4.20 2.30
C GLY A 178 -13.68 -2.77 1.98
N ALA A 179 -13.20 -2.16 0.89
CA ALA A 179 -13.61 -0.82 0.47
C ALA A 179 -14.91 -0.84 -0.34
N GLU A 180 -15.79 0.13 -0.09
CA GLU A 180 -17.00 0.32 -0.87
C GLU A 180 -16.67 0.91 -2.25
N MET A 181 -17.01 0.18 -3.32
CA MET A 181 -16.83 0.66 -4.69
C MET A 181 -17.97 1.61 -5.07
N GLN A 182 -17.63 2.88 -5.26
CA GLN A 182 -18.61 3.93 -5.54
C GLN A 182 -19.06 3.91 -7.01
N GLU A 183 -20.37 4.01 -7.25
CA GLU A 183 -20.94 4.09 -8.60
C GLU A 183 -20.81 5.49 -9.22
N SER A 184 -19.59 5.92 -9.49
CA SER A 184 -19.27 7.22 -10.07
C SER A 184 -18.03 7.15 -10.99
N PRO A 185 -17.79 8.17 -11.84
CA PRO A 185 -16.54 8.27 -12.59
C PRO A 185 -15.29 8.21 -11.70
N ALA A 186 -15.33 8.92 -10.56
CA ALA A 186 -14.23 8.90 -9.59
C ALA A 186 -14.03 7.52 -8.96
N GLY A 187 -15.12 6.80 -8.65
CA GLY A 187 -15.06 5.43 -8.12
C GLY A 187 -14.47 4.43 -9.13
N VAL A 188 -14.78 4.59 -10.42
CA VAL A 188 -14.15 3.80 -11.49
C VAL A 188 -12.64 4.04 -11.53
N CYS A 189 -12.20 5.30 -11.49
CA CYS A 189 -10.78 5.64 -11.45
C CYS A 189 -10.11 5.07 -10.20
N ASP A 190 -10.72 5.21 -9.03
CA ASP A 190 -10.17 4.73 -7.76
C ASP A 190 -9.97 3.21 -7.74
N VAL A 191 -11.00 2.44 -8.15
CA VAL A 191 -10.88 0.98 -8.30
C VAL A 191 -9.81 0.63 -9.33
N SER A 192 -9.76 1.32 -10.47
CA SER A 192 -8.78 1.05 -11.53
C SER A 192 -7.33 1.24 -11.05
N PHE A 193 -7.04 2.33 -10.35
CA PHE A 193 -5.69 2.59 -9.85
C PHE A 193 -5.30 1.71 -8.67
N GLY A 194 -6.22 1.38 -7.76
CA GLY A 194 -5.86 0.43 -6.71
C GLY A 194 -5.76 -1.01 -7.19
N MET A 195 -6.54 -1.43 -8.20
CA MET A 195 -6.26 -2.69 -8.91
C MET A 195 -4.85 -2.65 -9.53
N GLN A 196 -4.45 -1.55 -10.18
CA GLN A 196 -3.12 -1.39 -10.77
C GLN A 196 -2.00 -1.56 -9.71
N ALA A 197 -2.11 -0.88 -8.56
CA ALA A 197 -1.14 -0.96 -7.47
C ALA A 197 -1.04 -2.38 -6.89
N VAL A 198 -2.17 -3.04 -6.64
CA VAL A 198 -2.21 -4.44 -6.15
C VAL A 198 -1.61 -5.41 -7.17
N MET A 199 -1.93 -5.24 -8.45
CA MET A 199 -1.38 -6.08 -9.51
C MET A 199 0.13 -5.89 -9.68
N TYR A 200 0.67 -4.68 -9.49
CA TYR A 200 2.11 -4.48 -9.44
C TYR A 200 2.76 -5.17 -8.23
N ALA A 201 2.16 -5.05 -7.05
CA ALA A 201 2.65 -5.75 -5.86
C ALA A 201 2.74 -7.27 -6.12
N LEU A 202 1.69 -7.85 -6.73
CA LEU A 202 1.65 -9.26 -7.14
C LEU A 202 2.71 -9.60 -8.21
N GLN A 203 2.83 -8.79 -9.27
CA GLN A 203 3.76 -9.07 -10.38
C GLN A 203 5.23 -9.00 -9.95
N TRP A 204 5.57 -8.07 -9.06
CA TRP A 204 6.94 -7.86 -8.61
C TRP A 204 7.34 -8.80 -7.47
N ASN A 205 6.38 -9.29 -6.68
CA ASN A 205 6.64 -10.12 -5.51
C ASN A 205 5.90 -11.46 -5.55
N GLY A 206 5.63 -12.04 -6.72
CA GLY A 206 4.74 -13.21 -6.88
C GLY A 206 5.03 -14.38 -5.93
N THR A 207 6.31 -14.75 -5.75
CA THR A 207 6.71 -15.83 -4.82
C THR A 207 6.39 -15.51 -3.36
N LEU A 208 6.47 -14.24 -2.98
CA LEU A 208 6.12 -13.77 -1.64
C LEU A 208 4.63 -13.92 -1.37
N PHE A 209 3.80 -13.57 -2.36
CA PHE A 209 2.36 -13.74 -2.26
C PHE A 209 1.96 -15.21 -2.24
N GLU A 210 2.62 -16.07 -3.02
CA GLU A 210 2.43 -17.52 -2.95
C GLU A 210 2.72 -18.06 -1.54
N ALA A 211 3.88 -17.71 -0.96
CA ALA A 211 4.23 -18.11 0.40
C ALA A 211 3.26 -17.55 1.46
N ALA A 212 2.81 -16.30 1.30
CA ALA A 212 1.80 -15.71 2.19
C ALA A 212 0.46 -16.46 2.11
N TYR A 213 0.04 -16.92 0.93
CA TYR A 213 -1.20 -17.69 0.77
C TYR A 213 -1.16 -19.07 1.41
N GLU A 214 0.02 -19.69 1.56
CA GLU A 214 0.15 -20.96 2.28
C GLU A 214 -0.18 -20.82 3.78
N GLN A 215 -0.11 -19.59 4.32
CA GLN A 215 -0.47 -19.30 5.71
C GLN A 215 -1.95 -18.97 5.92
N LEU A 216 -2.73 -18.83 4.84
CA LEU A 216 -4.17 -18.61 4.92
C LEU A 216 -4.91 -19.95 5.02
N ASP A 217 -5.97 -19.98 5.82
CA ASP A 217 -6.80 -21.18 5.95
C ASP A 217 -7.53 -21.47 4.64
N LYS A 218 -7.87 -22.75 4.38
CA LYS A 218 -8.62 -23.14 3.16
C LYS A 218 -9.95 -22.41 3.00
N SER A 219 -10.61 -22.04 4.11
CA SER A 219 -11.85 -21.24 4.09
C SER A 219 -11.63 -19.78 3.69
N GLU A 220 -10.38 -19.31 3.64
CA GLU A 220 -9.99 -17.96 3.22
C GLU A 220 -9.55 -17.92 1.75
N GLN A 221 -9.62 -19.03 1.01
CA GLN A 221 -9.23 -19.07 -0.42
C GLN A 221 -10.08 -18.13 -1.29
N ASP A 222 -11.36 -17.94 -0.96
CA ASP A 222 -12.22 -16.97 -1.66
C ASP A 222 -11.82 -15.50 -1.37
N ARG A 223 -10.94 -15.26 -0.39
CA ARG A 223 -10.34 -13.95 -0.08
C ARG A 223 -8.98 -13.73 -0.74
N GLN A 224 -8.53 -14.64 -1.61
CA GLN A 224 -7.33 -14.43 -2.41
C GLN A 224 -7.45 -13.17 -3.28
N LEU A 225 -6.35 -12.45 -3.47
CA LEU A 225 -6.35 -11.20 -4.24
C LEU A 225 -6.80 -11.42 -5.67
N VAL A 226 -6.47 -12.56 -6.28
CA VAL A 226 -6.93 -12.89 -7.64
C VAL A 226 -8.45 -12.89 -7.69
N THR A 227 -9.13 -13.54 -6.74
CA THR A 227 -10.60 -13.54 -6.64
C THR A 227 -11.14 -12.13 -6.46
N GLN A 228 -10.50 -11.31 -5.62
CA GLN A 228 -10.92 -9.91 -5.39
C GLN A 228 -10.72 -9.03 -6.63
N LEU A 229 -9.61 -9.19 -7.36
CA LEU A 229 -9.34 -8.49 -8.61
C LEU A 229 -10.33 -8.89 -9.71
N LEU A 230 -10.69 -10.18 -9.81
CA LEU A 230 -11.73 -10.65 -10.72
C LEU A 230 -13.11 -10.09 -10.36
N TYR A 231 -13.43 -9.99 -9.07
CA TYR A 231 -14.65 -9.35 -8.60
C TYR A 231 -14.70 -7.86 -8.97
N MET A 232 -13.60 -7.11 -8.78
CA MET A 232 -13.49 -5.71 -9.17
C MET A 232 -13.60 -5.54 -10.70
N GLY A 233 -12.93 -6.39 -11.47
CA GLY A 233 -13.03 -6.40 -12.94
C GLY A 233 -14.46 -6.67 -13.42
N LYS A 234 -15.19 -7.58 -12.75
CA LYS A 234 -16.62 -7.82 -13.00
C LYS A 234 -17.48 -6.61 -12.64
N TRP A 235 -17.20 -5.95 -11.51
CA TRP A 235 -17.91 -4.74 -11.12
C TRP A 235 -17.71 -3.63 -12.15
N LEU A 236 -16.45 -3.36 -12.55
CA LEU A 236 -16.11 -2.40 -13.59
C LEU A 236 -16.83 -2.72 -14.91
N ARG A 237 -16.82 -4.00 -15.31
CA ARG A 237 -17.49 -4.44 -16.54
C ARG A 237 -19.00 -4.18 -16.52
N ALA A 238 -19.63 -4.34 -15.36
CA ALA A 238 -21.06 -4.07 -15.18
C ALA A 238 -21.41 -2.58 -15.26
N LYS A 239 -20.43 -1.67 -15.15
CA LYS A 239 -20.61 -0.22 -15.31
C LYS A 239 -20.43 0.27 -16.75
N GLN A 240 -19.86 -0.55 -17.63
CA GLN A 240 -19.68 -0.17 -19.03
C GLN A 240 -21.03 -0.18 -19.78
N GLN A 241 -21.33 0.96 -20.42
CA GLN A 241 -22.53 1.17 -21.23
C GLN A 241 -22.42 0.49 -22.61
N GLU A 242 -23.53 0.40 -23.34
CA GLU A 242 -23.58 -0.17 -24.69
C GLU A 242 -22.67 0.56 -25.69
N ASN A 243 -22.48 1.87 -25.50
CA ASN A 243 -21.58 2.69 -26.33
C ASN A 243 -20.09 2.48 -26.00
N GLY A 244 -19.76 1.66 -25.01
CA GLY A 244 -18.40 1.36 -24.57
C GLY A 244 -17.86 2.26 -23.46
N SER A 245 -18.54 3.37 -23.14
CA SER A 245 -18.12 4.30 -22.09
C SER A 245 -18.45 3.82 -20.69
N LEU A 246 -17.81 4.44 -19.70
CA LEU A 246 -18.26 4.43 -18.31
C LEU A 246 -18.75 5.85 -17.97
N TYR A 247 -20.04 5.97 -17.68
CA TYR A 247 -20.69 7.25 -17.32
C TYR A 247 -20.53 8.37 -18.36
N ASP A 248 -20.22 8.04 -19.62
CA ASP A 248 -19.83 9.00 -20.67
C ASP A 248 -18.68 9.93 -20.25
N ASP A 249 -17.88 9.49 -19.29
CA ASP A 249 -16.75 10.22 -18.73
C ASP A 249 -15.43 9.73 -19.36
N TYR A 250 -14.60 10.67 -19.79
CA TYR A 250 -13.38 10.36 -20.54
C TYR A 250 -12.34 9.66 -19.66
N GLU A 251 -12.12 10.15 -18.44
CA GLU A 251 -11.10 9.63 -17.54
C GLU A 251 -11.49 8.27 -16.99
N ALA A 252 -12.75 8.10 -16.58
CA ALA A 252 -13.27 6.82 -16.12
C ALA A 252 -13.20 5.77 -17.23
N THR A 253 -13.56 6.12 -18.46
CA THR A 253 -13.49 5.20 -19.60
C THR A 253 -12.05 4.82 -19.95
N ALA A 254 -11.10 5.77 -19.84
CA ALA A 254 -9.68 5.50 -20.06
C ALA A 254 -9.04 4.67 -18.94
N ALA A 255 -9.35 4.97 -17.68
CA ALA A 255 -8.93 4.18 -16.53
C ALA A 255 -9.40 2.73 -16.66
N PHE A 256 -10.69 2.56 -16.98
CA PHE A 256 -11.29 1.26 -17.30
C PHE A 256 -10.59 0.55 -18.44
N CYS A 257 -10.38 1.24 -19.58
CA CYS A 257 -9.73 0.65 -20.74
C CYS A 257 -8.35 0.10 -20.38
N GLY A 258 -7.53 0.89 -19.66
CA GLY A 258 -6.19 0.49 -19.25
C GLY A 258 -6.18 -0.66 -18.24
N ILE A 259 -7.01 -0.59 -17.18
CA ILE A 259 -7.01 -1.64 -16.15
C ILE A 259 -7.59 -2.96 -16.66
N MET A 260 -8.58 -2.92 -17.56
CA MET A 260 -9.15 -4.12 -18.16
C MET A 260 -8.16 -4.77 -19.14
N ALA A 261 -7.34 -3.98 -19.85
CA ALA A 261 -6.25 -4.51 -20.68
C ALA A 261 -5.19 -5.21 -19.83
N MET A 262 -4.74 -4.58 -18.73
CA MET A 262 -3.81 -5.19 -17.78
C MET A 262 -4.40 -6.47 -17.13
N SER A 263 -5.68 -6.43 -16.75
CA SER A 263 -6.37 -7.58 -16.15
C SER A 263 -6.55 -8.73 -17.13
N ARG A 264 -6.86 -8.45 -18.41
CA ARG A 264 -6.93 -9.45 -19.47
C ARG A 264 -5.60 -10.17 -19.62
N ASP A 265 -4.49 -9.43 -19.63
CA ASP A 265 -3.15 -10.02 -19.80
C ASP A 265 -2.74 -10.88 -18.60
N MET A 266 -3.08 -10.44 -17.39
CA MET A 266 -2.75 -11.15 -16.15
C MET A 266 -3.61 -12.41 -15.96
N PHE A 267 -4.92 -12.33 -16.19
CA PHE A 267 -5.86 -13.41 -15.85
C PHE A 267 -6.35 -14.23 -17.06
N GLY A 268 -6.42 -13.61 -18.25
CA GLY A 268 -6.96 -14.25 -19.45
C GLY A 268 -6.16 -15.47 -19.94
N ARG A 269 -4.90 -15.61 -19.52
CA ARG A 269 -4.08 -16.80 -19.79
C ARG A 269 -4.53 -18.03 -19.00
N TYR A 270 -5.21 -17.82 -17.87
CA TYR A 270 -5.68 -18.87 -16.98
C TYR A 270 -7.18 -19.13 -17.16
N GLU A 271 -7.95 -18.08 -17.48
CA GLU A 271 -9.40 -18.14 -17.68
C GLU A 271 -9.79 -17.56 -19.05
N ALA A 272 -9.97 -18.43 -20.04
CA ALA A 272 -10.27 -18.01 -21.42
C ALA A 272 -11.51 -17.11 -21.53
N HIS A 273 -12.55 -17.38 -20.73
CA HIS A 273 -13.77 -16.56 -20.70
C HIS A 273 -13.47 -15.12 -20.24
N VAL A 274 -12.65 -14.96 -19.20
CA VAL A 274 -12.23 -13.63 -18.70
C VAL A 274 -11.44 -12.89 -19.78
N GLY A 275 -10.52 -13.58 -20.46
CA GLY A 275 -9.74 -13.01 -21.56
C GLY A 275 -10.61 -12.46 -22.69
N GLU A 276 -11.59 -13.25 -23.16
CA GLU A 276 -12.50 -12.82 -24.22
C GLU A 276 -13.43 -11.69 -23.79
N GLU A 277 -13.99 -11.76 -22.58
CA GLU A 277 -14.89 -10.75 -22.04
C GLU A 277 -14.18 -9.40 -21.90
N TYR A 278 -12.97 -9.41 -21.35
CA TYR A 278 -12.21 -8.19 -21.11
C TYR A 278 -11.68 -7.61 -22.43
N GLN A 279 -11.29 -8.44 -23.40
CA GLN A 279 -10.94 -7.97 -24.74
C GLN A 279 -12.09 -7.18 -25.39
N LYS A 280 -13.31 -7.71 -25.33
CA LYS A 280 -14.50 -7.03 -25.90
C LYS A 280 -14.74 -5.69 -25.21
N ALA A 281 -14.61 -5.68 -23.89
CA ALA A 281 -14.80 -4.48 -23.09
C ALA A 281 -13.77 -3.38 -23.41
N VAL A 282 -12.49 -3.76 -23.47
CA VAL A 282 -11.37 -2.89 -23.84
C VAL A 282 -11.56 -2.32 -25.24
N THR A 283 -11.94 -3.16 -26.21
CA THR A 283 -12.16 -2.74 -27.60
C THR A 283 -13.28 -1.70 -27.70
N ALA A 284 -14.39 -1.91 -26.98
CA ALA A 284 -15.51 -0.96 -26.96
C ALA A 284 -15.13 0.36 -26.28
N ALA A 285 -14.41 0.31 -25.16
CA ALA A 285 -13.95 1.50 -24.45
C ALA A 285 -12.98 2.33 -25.29
N TRP A 286 -12.01 1.69 -25.94
CA TRP A 286 -11.08 2.37 -26.84
C TRP A 286 -11.79 3.00 -28.04
N ALA A 287 -12.71 2.27 -28.68
CA ALA A 287 -13.47 2.79 -29.81
C ALA A 287 -14.29 4.04 -29.44
N TRP A 288 -14.81 4.11 -28.21
CA TRP A 288 -15.47 5.30 -27.70
C TRP A 288 -14.48 6.45 -27.48
N LEU A 289 -13.34 6.19 -26.80
CA LEU A 289 -12.30 7.19 -26.53
C LEU A 289 -11.73 7.84 -27.80
N GLU A 290 -11.64 7.08 -28.89
CA GLU A 290 -11.16 7.59 -30.18
C GLU A 290 -12.10 8.60 -30.82
N GLN A 291 -13.41 8.47 -30.60
CA GLN A 291 -14.43 9.35 -31.15
C GLN A 291 -14.60 10.63 -30.33
N GLN A 292 -14.17 10.61 -29.06
CA GLN A 292 -14.28 11.77 -28.18
C GLN A 292 -13.14 12.77 -28.38
N PRO A 293 -13.40 14.08 -28.24
CA PRO A 293 -12.35 15.10 -28.27
C PRO A 293 -11.39 14.94 -27.08
N CYS A 294 -10.09 14.97 -27.37
CA CYS A 294 -9.01 14.87 -26.37
C CYS A 294 -8.23 16.19 -26.33
N THR A 295 -8.84 17.22 -25.74
CA THR A 295 -8.32 18.60 -25.79
C THR A 295 -7.82 19.12 -24.45
N THR A 296 -8.24 18.52 -23.34
CA THR A 296 -7.78 18.91 -21.99
C THR A 296 -6.52 18.12 -21.62
N LYS A 297 -5.67 18.70 -20.75
CA LYS A 297 -4.47 18.00 -20.25
C LYS A 297 -4.82 16.68 -19.55
N SER A 298 -5.88 16.68 -18.75
CA SER A 298 -6.37 15.50 -18.05
C SER A 298 -6.83 14.39 -19.01
N ALA A 299 -7.56 14.75 -20.07
CA ALA A 299 -7.95 13.78 -21.11
C ALA A 299 -6.73 13.24 -21.88
N GLN A 300 -5.69 14.06 -22.08
CA GLN A 300 -4.44 13.63 -22.72
C GLN A 300 -3.68 12.63 -21.82
N SER A 301 -3.54 12.92 -20.53
CA SER A 301 -2.95 12.00 -19.54
C SER A 301 -3.71 10.67 -19.48
N ALA A 302 -5.05 10.73 -19.44
CA ALA A 302 -5.90 9.55 -19.41
C ALA A 302 -5.79 8.73 -20.71
N ARG A 303 -5.79 9.39 -21.88
CA ARG A 303 -5.60 8.71 -23.17
C ARG A 303 -4.22 8.07 -23.28
N PHE A 304 -3.19 8.75 -22.79
CA PHE A 304 -1.84 8.22 -22.70
C PHE A 304 -1.80 6.92 -21.87
N TYR A 305 -2.38 6.93 -20.66
CA TYR A 305 -2.44 5.74 -19.81
C TYR A 305 -3.11 4.56 -20.52
N ALA A 306 -4.28 4.75 -21.11
CA ALA A 306 -5.00 3.71 -21.84
C ALA A 306 -4.20 3.19 -23.05
N ALA A 307 -3.59 4.10 -23.81
CA ALA A 307 -2.77 3.76 -24.96
C ALA A 307 -1.55 2.93 -24.56
N VAL A 308 -0.83 3.29 -23.50
CA VAL A 308 0.34 2.52 -23.05
C VAL A 308 -0.06 1.13 -22.60
N GLN A 309 -1.16 0.99 -21.85
CA GLN A 309 -1.64 -0.31 -21.40
C GLN A 309 -1.94 -1.22 -22.60
N LEU A 310 -2.59 -0.69 -23.64
CA LEU A 310 -2.85 -1.41 -24.90
C LEU A 310 -1.56 -1.70 -25.68
N PHE A 311 -0.65 -0.74 -25.78
CA PHE A 311 0.64 -0.90 -26.44
C PHE A 311 1.44 -2.05 -25.82
N ARG A 312 1.54 -2.05 -24.49
CA ARG A 312 2.24 -3.09 -23.72
C ARG A 312 1.69 -4.48 -24.03
N SER A 313 0.38 -4.60 -24.14
CA SER A 313 -0.30 -5.87 -24.35
C SER A 313 -0.33 -6.35 -25.81
N GLU A 314 -0.60 -5.45 -26.75
CA GLU A 314 -0.95 -5.80 -28.14
C GLU A 314 0.13 -5.40 -29.14
N GLY A 315 1.04 -4.49 -28.78
CA GLY A 315 2.18 -4.08 -29.62
C GLY A 315 1.81 -3.29 -30.88
N GLY A 316 0.66 -2.60 -30.89
CA GLY A 316 0.14 -1.81 -32.01
C GLY A 316 0.81 -0.45 -32.18
N GLU A 317 1.15 -0.10 -33.43
CA GLU A 317 1.87 1.15 -33.79
C GLU A 317 1.08 2.42 -33.43
N THR A 318 -0.25 2.39 -33.52
CA THR A 318 -1.12 3.52 -33.13
C THR A 318 -0.95 3.87 -31.66
N TYR A 319 -0.98 2.85 -30.78
CA TYR A 319 -0.85 3.03 -29.34
C TYR A 319 0.54 3.52 -28.97
N GLN A 320 1.57 2.95 -29.60
CA GLN A 320 2.95 3.38 -29.45
C GLN A 320 3.12 4.87 -29.81
N THR A 321 2.59 5.28 -30.96
CA THR A 321 2.70 6.67 -31.43
C THR A 321 2.04 7.64 -30.46
N ILE A 322 0.86 7.30 -29.92
CA ILE A 322 0.16 8.12 -28.92
C ILE A 322 1.02 8.23 -27.65
N ALA A 323 1.57 7.11 -27.17
CA ALA A 323 2.39 7.06 -25.97
C ALA A 323 3.66 7.91 -26.12
N GLU A 324 4.43 7.69 -27.18
CA GLU A 324 5.72 8.37 -27.39
C GLU A 324 5.54 9.86 -27.66
N THR A 325 4.50 10.25 -28.40
CA THR A 325 4.18 11.67 -28.62
C THR A 325 3.90 12.36 -27.29
N PHE A 326 3.06 11.77 -26.44
CA PHE A 326 2.76 12.33 -25.12
C PHE A 326 4.02 12.46 -24.25
N LEU A 327 4.85 11.42 -24.20
CA LEU A 327 6.07 11.41 -23.40
C LEU A 327 7.09 12.47 -23.85
N GLN A 328 7.26 12.63 -25.17
CA GLN A 328 8.13 13.64 -25.77
C GLN A 328 7.65 15.08 -25.52
N GLU A 329 6.33 15.29 -25.52
CA GLU A 329 5.73 16.60 -25.21
C GLU A 329 5.84 16.95 -23.72
N LYS A 330 5.63 15.97 -22.84
CA LYS A 330 5.60 16.18 -21.39
C LYS A 330 6.97 16.51 -20.79
N LYS A 331 8.05 15.86 -21.26
CA LYS A 331 9.47 16.07 -20.90
C LYS A 331 9.92 15.80 -19.45
N GLU A 332 9.11 16.17 -18.46
CA GLU A 332 9.45 16.06 -17.03
C GLU A 332 8.18 15.87 -16.18
N ASP A 333 8.36 15.64 -14.87
CA ASP A 333 7.28 15.52 -13.90
C ASP A 333 6.36 14.32 -14.16
N TYR A 334 6.98 13.15 -14.26
CA TYR A 334 6.28 11.89 -14.54
C TYR A 334 5.58 11.29 -13.31
N THR A 335 5.72 11.90 -12.13
CA THR A 335 5.16 11.41 -10.86
C THR A 335 3.94 12.20 -10.37
N SER A 336 3.65 13.40 -10.87
CA SER A 336 2.62 14.27 -10.28
C SER A 336 1.16 13.82 -10.46
N GLU A 337 0.88 12.95 -11.44
CA GLU A 337 -0.48 12.55 -11.78
C GLU A 337 -0.56 11.03 -11.97
N ARG A 338 -1.59 10.39 -11.39
CA ARG A 338 -1.74 8.93 -11.40
C ARG A 338 -1.77 8.32 -12.81
N PHE A 339 -2.50 8.93 -13.74
CA PHE A 339 -2.54 8.47 -15.15
C PHE A 339 -1.14 8.49 -15.78
N VAL A 340 -0.39 9.56 -15.52
CA VAL A 340 0.98 9.72 -16.02
C VAL A 340 1.88 8.69 -15.38
N PHE A 341 1.93 8.63 -14.05
CA PHE A 341 2.84 7.77 -13.32
C PHE A 341 2.65 6.30 -13.68
N TYR A 342 1.41 5.79 -13.62
CA TYR A 342 1.15 4.41 -13.99
C TYR A 342 1.31 4.13 -15.48
N GLY A 343 1.04 5.10 -16.35
CA GLY A 343 1.35 4.98 -17.77
C GLY A 343 2.85 4.88 -18.02
N VAL A 344 3.67 5.67 -17.32
CA VAL A 344 5.13 5.61 -17.39
C VAL A 344 5.66 4.26 -16.89
N LEU A 345 5.16 3.77 -15.75
CA LEU A 345 5.50 2.44 -15.25
C LEU A 345 5.14 1.33 -16.25
N ALA A 346 3.96 1.41 -16.86
CA ALA A 346 3.54 0.45 -17.88
C ALA A 346 4.41 0.51 -19.14
N TYR A 347 4.84 1.70 -19.57
CA TYR A 347 5.71 1.87 -20.74
C TYR A 347 7.12 1.33 -20.45
N ILE A 348 7.72 1.67 -19.31
CA ILE A 348 9.03 1.16 -18.88
C ILE A 348 9.00 -0.37 -18.77
N SER A 349 7.88 -0.93 -18.31
CA SER A 349 7.71 -2.38 -18.15
C SER A 349 7.37 -3.12 -19.45
N ALA A 350 7.19 -2.43 -20.57
CA ALA A 350 6.83 -3.10 -21.83
C ALA A 350 8.02 -3.87 -22.43
N GLU A 351 7.80 -5.14 -22.77
CA GLU A 351 8.88 -6.08 -23.12
C GLU A 351 9.58 -5.76 -24.46
N LYS A 352 8.92 -5.06 -25.38
CA LYS A 352 9.40 -4.86 -26.76
C LYS A 352 9.00 -3.50 -27.31
N LYS A 353 9.81 -3.02 -28.26
CA LYS A 353 9.55 -1.83 -29.11
C LYS A 353 9.45 -0.49 -28.37
N THR A 354 9.91 -0.38 -27.13
CA THR A 354 10.03 0.90 -26.43
C THR A 354 11.24 1.70 -26.92
N ASP A 355 11.11 3.03 -26.88
CA ASP A 355 12.21 3.96 -27.05
C ASP A 355 13.07 3.96 -25.78
N ARG A 356 14.33 3.54 -25.94
CA ARG A 356 15.29 3.37 -24.84
C ARG A 356 15.70 4.69 -24.23
N ASP A 357 15.76 5.76 -25.02
CA ASP A 357 16.14 7.08 -24.55
C ASP A 357 14.99 7.65 -23.70
N LEU A 358 13.74 7.52 -24.16
CA LEU A 358 12.57 7.88 -23.36
C LEU A 358 12.51 7.10 -22.03
N CYS A 359 12.71 5.78 -22.06
CA CYS A 359 12.78 4.98 -20.82
C CYS A 359 13.85 5.48 -19.86
N THR A 360 15.02 5.85 -20.38
CA THR A 360 16.14 6.37 -19.57
C THR A 360 15.78 7.72 -18.96
N TYR A 361 15.20 8.64 -19.73
CA TYR A 361 14.78 9.95 -19.22
C TYR A 361 13.70 9.84 -18.13
N MET A 362 12.68 9.01 -18.34
CA MET A 362 11.62 8.81 -17.35
C MET A 362 12.14 8.18 -16.06
N MET A 363 13.03 7.17 -16.18
CA MET A 363 13.66 6.58 -14.99
C MET A 363 14.49 7.61 -14.23
N GLN A 364 15.24 8.45 -14.93
CA GLN A 364 16.05 9.50 -14.32
C GLN A 364 15.19 10.54 -13.58
N ASP A 365 14.07 10.97 -14.18
CA ASP A 365 13.11 11.90 -13.56
C ASP A 365 12.53 11.32 -12.25
N ILE A 366 12.08 10.05 -12.26
CA ILE A 366 11.55 9.38 -11.06
C ILE A 366 12.65 9.28 -9.98
N VAL A 367 13.86 8.87 -10.36
CA VAL A 367 14.98 8.75 -9.42
C VAL A 367 15.36 10.10 -8.81
N ASP A 368 15.37 11.18 -9.60
CA ASP A 368 15.72 12.52 -9.11
C ASP A 368 14.62 13.09 -8.21
N LYS A 369 13.34 12.80 -8.50
CA LYS A 369 12.23 13.10 -7.60
C LYS A 369 12.39 12.36 -6.26
N VAL A 370 12.63 11.06 -6.29
CA VAL A 370 12.84 10.25 -5.07
C VAL A 370 14.02 10.77 -4.26
N LYS A 371 15.13 11.15 -4.89
CA LYS A 371 16.27 11.76 -4.19
C LYS A 371 15.90 13.08 -3.52
N ALA A 372 15.18 13.95 -4.21
CA ALA A 372 14.73 15.22 -3.63
C ALA A 372 13.83 14.97 -2.41
N ASP A 373 12.95 13.97 -2.49
CA ASP A 373 12.10 13.58 -1.36
C ASP A 373 12.94 13.02 -0.20
N CYS A 374 13.92 12.15 -0.47
CA CYS A 374 14.86 11.66 0.55
C CYS A 374 15.62 12.81 1.23
N GLU A 375 16.06 13.83 0.50
CA GLU A 375 16.76 15.00 1.08
C GLU A 375 15.88 15.79 2.05
N GLU A 376 14.57 15.88 1.81
CA GLU A 376 13.62 16.48 2.77
C GLU A 376 13.32 15.54 3.94
N ILE A 377 13.18 14.24 3.68
CA ILE A 377 12.96 13.21 4.70
C ILE A 377 14.12 13.15 5.71
N GLU A 378 15.37 13.29 5.25
CA GLU A 378 16.55 13.32 6.11
C GLU A 378 16.53 14.45 7.15
N LYS A 379 15.78 15.53 6.88
CA LYS A 379 15.63 16.66 7.82
C LYS A 379 14.59 16.38 8.90
N ASP A 380 13.71 15.40 8.69
CA ASP A 380 12.68 15.00 9.65
C ASP A 380 13.24 14.04 10.69
N TYR A 381 13.88 14.60 11.71
CA TYR A 381 14.49 13.85 12.81
C TYR A 381 13.48 13.18 13.76
N LEU A 382 12.19 13.50 13.65
CA LEU A 382 11.15 12.90 14.48
C LEU A 382 10.68 11.61 13.83
N PHE A 383 9.95 11.72 12.72
CA PHE A 383 9.24 10.58 12.13
C PHE A 383 9.99 9.96 10.95
N GLY A 384 10.92 10.70 10.31
CA GLY A 384 11.65 10.21 9.15
C GLY A 384 10.75 9.93 7.95
N VAL A 385 9.71 10.75 7.75
CA VAL A 385 8.78 10.68 6.60
C VAL A 385 8.70 12.00 5.81
N GLY A 386 9.27 13.09 6.33
CA GLY A 386 9.46 14.36 5.60
C GLY A 386 8.22 15.25 5.48
N THR A 387 7.03 14.70 5.69
CA THR A 387 5.74 15.43 5.66
C THR A 387 4.82 15.00 6.81
N ARG A 388 3.71 15.71 7.00
CA ARG A 388 2.63 15.33 7.93
C ARG A 388 1.33 14.98 7.20
N SER A 389 1.38 14.88 5.87
CA SER A 389 0.27 14.46 5.03
C SER A 389 0.32 12.95 4.79
N ALA A 390 -0.75 12.24 5.15
CA ALA A 390 -0.87 10.82 4.84
C ALA A 390 -0.84 10.56 3.32
N GLU A 391 -1.43 11.44 2.52
CA GLU A 391 -1.46 11.32 1.06
C GLU A 391 -0.07 11.47 0.43
N GLU A 392 0.70 12.45 0.88
CA GLU A 392 2.08 12.63 0.40
C GLU A 392 2.97 11.47 0.86
N ASN A 393 2.82 11.00 2.11
CA ASN A 393 3.53 9.82 2.62
C ASN A 393 3.26 8.58 1.77
N MET A 394 1.99 8.32 1.39
CA MET A 394 1.64 7.20 0.51
C MET A 394 2.21 7.36 -0.90
N SER A 395 2.23 8.58 -1.43
CA SER A 395 2.82 8.88 -2.73
C SER A 395 4.34 8.65 -2.73
N HIS A 396 5.05 9.16 -1.71
CA HIS A 396 6.48 8.92 -1.53
C HIS A 396 6.78 7.43 -1.39
N MET A 397 5.99 6.70 -0.59
CA MET A 397 6.14 5.25 -0.43
C MET A 397 5.97 4.50 -1.74
N LEU A 398 5.02 4.89 -2.60
CA LEU A 398 4.84 4.28 -3.92
C LEU A 398 6.09 4.46 -4.80
N TYR A 399 6.62 5.68 -4.91
CA TYR A 399 7.80 5.97 -5.73
C TYR A 399 9.06 5.30 -5.20
N LEU A 400 9.25 5.35 -3.87
CA LEU A 400 10.35 4.68 -3.20
C LEU A 400 10.28 3.17 -3.38
N SER A 401 9.10 2.55 -3.24
CA SER A 401 8.97 1.09 -3.39
C SER A 401 9.28 0.63 -4.82
N PHE A 402 8.89 1.42 -5.83
CA PHE A 402 9.27 1.13 -7.22
C PHE A 402 10.78 1.20 -7.43
N ILE A 403 11.44 2.27 -6.97
CA ILE A 403 12.90 2.39 -7.10
C ILE A 403 13.62 1.34 -6.26
N ASN A 404 13.12 1.00 -5.08
CA ASN A 404 13.70 0.00 -4.20
C ASN A 404 13.61 -1.41 -4.80
N TYR A 405 12.51 -1.74 -5.47
CA TYR A 405 12.37 -2.99 -6.22
C TYR A 405 13.45 -3.12 -7.31
N LEU A 406 13.75 -2.02 -8.02
CA LEU A 406 14.78 -2.02 -9.06
C LEU A 406 16.21 -1.93 -8.51
N THR A 407 16.41 -1.19 -7.43
CA THR A 407 17.70 -0.95 -6.80
C THR A 407 17.54 -0.95 -5.28
N PRO A 408 17.61 -2.14 -4.65
CA PRO A 408 17.38 -2.27 -3.22
C PRO A 408 18.36 -1.46 -2.36
N SER A 409 17.82 -0.73 -1.39
CA SER A 409 18.55 0.12 -0.47
C SER A 409 17.97 0.00 0.95
N LYS A 410 18.86 -0.21 1.93
CA LYS A 410 18.47 -0.22 3.35
C LYS A 410 17.89 1.11 3.82
N GLU A 411 18.30 2.20 3.19
CA GLU A 411 17.80 3.54 3.49
C GLU A 411 16.34 3.70 3.05
N TYR A 412 16.01 3.23 1.84
CA TYR A 412 14.64 3.26 1.33
C TYR A 412 13.74 2.32 2.15
N THR A 413 14.21 1.12 2.51
CA THR A 413 13.48 0.23 3.41
C THR A 413 13.19 0.88 4.76
N ALA A 414 14.14 1.63 5.34
CA ALA A 414 13.91 2.34 6.61
C ALA A 414 12.87 3.46 6.48
N ILE A 415 12.87 4.21 5.37
CA ILE A 415 11.86 5.25 5.11
C ILE A 415 10.48 4.61 4.92
N ILE A 416 10.40 3.50 4.18
CA ILE A 416 9.15 2.75 3.99
C ILE A 416 8.63 2.23 5.34
N GLU A 417 9.50 1.68 6.19
CA GLU A 417 9.17 1.24 7.54
C GLU A 417 8.63 2.40 8.40
N ASN A 418 9.32 3.55 8.39
CA ASN A 418 8.86 4.75 9.10
C ASN A 418 7.48 5.21 8.62
N THR A 419 7.21 5.16 7.31
CA THR A 419 5.89 5.50 6.76
C THR A 419 4.83 4.54 7.27
N ILE A 420 5.09 3.23 7.35
CA ILE A 420 4.13 2.27 7.90
C ILE A 420 3.88 2.55 9.39
N GLN A 421 4.93 2.80 10.17
CA GLN A 421 4.78 3.17 11.59
C GLN A 421 3.98 4.47 11.77
N TYR A 422 4.21 5.45 10.90
CA TYR A 422 3.44 6.69 10.85
C TYR A 422 1.95 6.42 10.59
N MET A 423 1.64 5.53 9.64
CA MET A 423 0.27 5.08 9.38
C MET A 423 -0.33 4.28 10.54
N GLY A 424 0.51 3.58 11.31
CA GLY A 424 0.13 2.79 12.48
C GLY A 424 -0.11 3.60 13.76
N GLY A 425 0.03 4.94 13.72
CA GLY A 425 -0.24 5.82 14.87
C GLY A 425 0.99 6.50 15.45
N LEU A 426 2.19 6.20 14.93
CA LEU A 426 3.42 6.91 15.27
C LEU A 426 3.54 8.22 14.47
N ASN A 427 2.53 9.10 14.61
CA ASN A 427 2.47 10.41 13.96
C ASN A 427 2.22 11.53 14.98
N GLU A 428 2.23 12.77 14.53
CA GLU A 428 2.09 13.96 15.36
C GLU A 428 0.73 14.03 16.06
N GLN A 429 -0.27 13.29 15.60
CA GLN A 429 -1.62 13.24 16.17
C GLN A 429 -1.86 12.01 17.03
N GLY A 430 -1.02 10.97 16.96
CA GLY A 430 -1.29 9.68 17.60
C GLY A 430 -2.45 8.92 16.98
N ILE A 431 -2.81 9.23 15.73
CA ILE A 431 -3.97 8.64 15.05
C ILE A 431 -3.52 7.41 14.28
N CYS A 432 -4.05 6.25 14.63
CA CYS A 432 -3.88 5.04 13.83
C CYS A 432 -4.72 5.15 12.54
N TYR A 433 -4.08 5.29 11.39
CA TYR A 433 -4.74 5.31 10.07
C TYR A 433 -5.03 3.90 9.56
N VAL A 434 -4.14 2.94 9.83
CA VAL A 434 -4.33 1.52 9.50
C VAL A 434 -3.85 0.65 10.67
N GLY A 435 -4.71 -0.26 11.12
CA GLY A 435 -4.42 -1.16 12.25
C GLY A 435 -3.61 -2.39 11.87
N ALA A 436 -3.14 -3.13 12.88
CA ALA A 436 -2.49 -4.45 12.70
C ALA A 436 -3.42 -5.47 12.00
N ASP A 437 -4.73 -5.26 12.10
CA ASP A 437 -5.78 -6.03 11.44
C ASP A 437 -5.96 -5.64 9.95
N GLY A 438 -5.14 -4.73 9.41
CA GLY A 438 -5.21 -4.28 8.03
C GLY A 438 -6.47 -3.47 7.71
N VAL A 439 -7.22 -3.03 8.73
CA VAL A 439 -8.42 -2.20 8.57
C VAL A 439 -8.03 -0.74 8.66
N TRP A 440 -8.55 0.05 7.73
CA TRP A 440 -8.36 1.50 7.70
C TRP A 440 -9.36 2.19 8.62
N SER A 441 -8.87 3.14 9.40
CA SER A 441 -9.69 3.91 10.34
C SER A 441 -10.50 4.99 9.63
N ASP A 442 -11.75 5.18 10.05
CA ASP A 442 -12.59 6.30 9.59
C ASP A 442 -12.26 7.56 10.40
N THR A 443 -11.28 8.32 9.92
CA THR A 443 -10.81 9.56 10.56
C THR A 443 -10.89 10.71 9.56
N GLU A 444 -11.15 11.92 10.06
CA GLU A 444 -11.27 13.12 9.22
C GLU A 444 -10.06 13.33 8.30
N SER A 445 -8.85 13.02 8.79
CA SER A 445 -7.59 13.17 8.05
C SER A 445 -7.40 12.24 6.86
N ILE A 446 -8.09 11.10 6.82
CA ILE A 446 -7.99 10.11 5.73
C ILE A 446 -9.36 9.68 5.21
N GLN A 447 -10.39 10.49 5.43
CA GLN A 447 -11.75 10.20 4.98
C GLN A 447 -11.77 10.17 3.45
N GLY A 448 -12.25 9.07 2.89
CA GLY A 448 -12.25 8.88 1.43
C GLY A 448 -10.87 8.65 0.82
N HIS A 449 -9.90 8.16 1.60
CA HIS A 449 -8.59 7.78 1.07
C HIS A 449 -8.72 6.81 -0.13
N PRO A 450 -7.86 6.94 -1.15
CA PRO A 450 -7.92 6.09 -2.34
C PRO A 450 -7.78 4.60 -2.05
N PHE A 451 -8.45 3.77 -2.85
CA PHE A 451 -8.28 2.32 -2.85
C PHE A 451 -6.81 1.92 -3.06
N GLU A 452 -6.10 2.70 -3.86
CA GLU A 452 -4.68 2.63 -4.18
C GLU A 452 -3.75 2.44 -2.97
N TRP A 453 -4.08 3.06 -1.84
CA TRP A 453 -3.25 2.99 -0.64
C TRP A 453 -3.06 1.56 -0.11
N ARG A 454 -4.05 0.68 -0.33
CA ARG A 454 -3.95 -0.75 0.01
C ARG A 454 -2.87 -1.44 -0.81
N GLY A 455 -2.84 -1.17 -2.12
CA GLY A 455 -1.82 -1.71 -3.02
C GLY A 455 -0.42 -1.16 -2.72
N ILE A 456 -0.32 0.12 -2.37
CA ILE A 456 0.95 0.75 -1.98
C ILE A 456 1.53 0.11 -0.72
N LEU A 457 0.71 -0.14 0.32
CA LEU A 457 1.17 -0.83 1.53
C LEU A 457 1.67 -2.24 1.22
N LEU A 458 0.91 -3.03 0.46
CA LEU A 458 1.34 -4.37 0.05
C LEU A 458 2.66 -4.34 -0.71
N LEU A 459 2.81 -3.38 -1.61
CA LEU A 459 4.03 -3.20 -2.38
C LEU A 459 5.22 -2.85 -1.48
N GLY A 460 5.12 -1.80 -0.66
CA GLY A 460 6.24 -1.33 0.15
C GLY A 460 6.60 -2.25 1.32
N MET A 461 5.65 -3.05 1.82
CA MET A 461 5.93 -4.05 2.85
C MET A 461 6.79 -5.22 2.34
N SER A 462 6.83 -5.46 1.03
CA SER A 462 7.38 -6.70 0.46
C SER A 462 8.84 -6.97 0.85
N ASP A 463 9.68 -5.93 0.94
CA ASP A 463 11.10 -6.07 1.32
C ASP A 463 11.33 -6.34 2.82
N MET A 464 10.28 -6.27 3.64
CA MET A 464 10.36 -6.47 5.09
C MET A 464 9.89 -7.84 5.55
N LEU A 465 9.36 -8.68 4.65
CA LEU A 465 8.73 -9.96 4.97
C LEU A 465 9.72 -11.14 4.93
N GLY A 466 10.80 -11.03 5.70
CA GLY A 466 11.90 -12.00 5.71
C GLY A 466 11.47 -13.43 6.03
N ASN A 467 10.43 -13.63 6.85
CA ASN A 467 10.03 -14.96 7.31
C ASN A 467 9.22 -15.76 6.27
N PHE A 468 8.63 -15.11 5.27
CA PHE A 468 7.96 -15.83 4.17
C PHE A 468 8.96 -16.49 3.21
N SER A 469 10.21 -16.01 3.18
CA SER A 469 11.25 -16.50 2.28
C SER A 469 12.06 -17.69 2.82
N GLU A 470 11.75 -18.18 4.02
CA GLU A 470 12.43 -19.33 4.66
C GLU A 470 11.64 -20.65 4.59
N VAL A 471 10.51 -20.70 3.87
CA VAL A 471 9.65 -21.89 3.72
C VAL A 471 10.06 -22.76 2.52
#